data_AF-A0A6A3Y639-F1
#
_entry.id   AF-A0A6A3Y639-F1
#
_cell.length_a   1.000
_cell.length_b   1.000
_cell.length_c   1.000
_cell.angle_alpha   90.00
_cell.angle_beta   90.00
_cell.angle_gamma   90.00
#
_symmetry.space_group_name_H-M   'P 1'
#
loop_
_entity.id
_entity.type
_entity.pdbx_description
1 polymer ?
#
loop_
_entity_poly.entity_id
_entity_poly.type
_entity_poly.pdbx_seq_one_letter_code
_entity_poly.pdbx_strand_id
1 'polypeptide(L)' 'MSDELVKSGVTAFAPPPSPTYRYVISCKADKICISLEDQKSKKQWRTGYLIEEAYLTSTNRIANAVVTDYVSVSCV' A
#
# COMPACT_ATOMS: atom_id res chain seq x y z
N MET A 1 11.14 20.22 -1.17
CA MET A 1 11.14 18.77 -0.92
C MET A 1 9.70 18.39 -0.67
N SER A 2 9.04 17.67 -1.57
CA SER A 2 7.66 17.24 -1.34
C SER A 2 7.69 16.13 -0.30
N ASP A 3 6.97 16.28 0.82
CA ASP A 3 6.87 15.25 1.83
C ASP A 3 6.18 14.00 1.23
N GLU A 4 6.98 12.97 0.94
CA GLU A 4 6.50 11.68 0.48
C GLU A 4 6.38 10.75 1.70
N LEU A 5 5.15 10.33 2.01
CA LEU A 5 4.91 9.36 3.07
C LEU A 5 5.16 7.96 2.52
N VAL A 6 6.03 7.18 3.16
CA VAL A 6 6.34 5.81 2.71
C VAL A 6 6.20 4.83 3.87
N LYS A 7 5.44 3.75 3.64
CA LYS A 7 5.31 2.63 4.55
C LYS A 7 5.72 1.34 3.87
N SER A 8 6.50 0.51 4.57
CA SER A 8 6.90 -0.81 4.10
C SER A 8 6.58 -1.89 5.12
N GLY A 9 6.48 -3.13 4.65
CA GLY A 9 6.21 -4.28 5.50
C GLY A 9 6.27 -5.60 4.74
N VAL A 10 5.84 -6.67 5.42
CA VAL A 10 5.72 -8.01 4.84
C VAL A 10 4.28 -8.48 5.01
N THR A 11 3.71 -9.08 3.97
CA THR A 11 2.37 -9.67 3.99
C THR A 11 2.37 -11.06 3.39
N ALA A 12 1.35 -11.85 3.73
CA ALA A 12 1.04 -13.13 3.11
C ALA A 12 -0.47 -13.16 2.86
N PHE A 13 -0.88 -13.73 1.72
CA PHE A 13 -2.28 -13.78 1.31
C PHE A 13 -2.95 -15.13 1.62
N ALA A 14 -2.21 -16.06 2.25
CA ALA A 14 -2.70 -17.35 2.71
C ALA A 14 -1.88 -17.80 3.95
N PRO A 15 -2.30 -18.85 4.68
CA PRO A 15 -1.50 -19.43 5.74
C PRO A 15 -0.22 -20.11 5.22
N PRO A 16 0.82 -20.26 6.07
CA PRO A 16 1.99 -21.07 5.73
C PRO A 16 1.59 -22.47 5.24
N PRO A 17 2.24 -23.02 4.19
CA PRO A 17 3.50 -22.58 3.60
C PRO A 17 3.38 -21.61 2.40
N SER A 18 2.42 -20.67 2.40
CA SER A 18 2.27 -19.69 1.33
C SER A 18 3.48 -18.76 1.13
N PRO A 19 3.68 -18.19 -0.08
CA PRO A 19 4.66 -17.14 -0.31
C PRO A 19 4.42 -15.91 0.56
N THR A 20 5.51 -15.27 0.96
CA THR A 20 5.53 -13.97 1.63
C THR A 20 5.98 -12.88 0.66
N TYR A 21 5.43 -11.69 0.83
CA TYR A 21 5.67 -10.56 -0.06
C TYR A 21 6.12 -9.36 0.75
N ARG A 22 7.14 -8.64 0.28
CA ARG A 22 7.45 -7.30 0.78
C ARG A 22 6.58 -6.31 0.05
N TYR A 23 5.95 -5.40 0.77
CA TYR A 23 5.20 -4.31 0.16
C TYR A 23 5.82 -2.96 0.51
N VAL A 24 5.65 -1.99 -0.38
CA VAL A 24 5.87 -0.57 -0.10
C VAL A 24 4.65 0.19 -0.60
N ILE A 25 4.07 1.01 0.27
CA ILE A 25 2.99 1.94 -0.06
C ILE A 25 3.58 3.34 0.11
N SER A 26 3.60 4.14 -0.95
CA SER A 26 4.01 5.54 -0.89
C SER A 26 2.87 6.47 -1.26
N CYS A 27 2.81 7.63 -0.63
CA CYS A 27 1.87 8.70 -0.93
C CYS A 27 2.61 9.99 -1.26
N LYS A 28 2.27 10.55 -2.41
CA LYS A 28 2.82 11.81 -2.92
C LYS A 28 1.74 12.58 -3.65
N ALA A 29 1.52 13.83 -3.25
CA ALA A 29 0.49 14.70 -3.82
C ALA A 29 -0.90 14.01 -3.86
N ASP A 30 -1.31 13.45 -2.73
CA ASP A 30 -2.59 12.74 -2.52
C ASP A 30 -2.82 11.54 -3.46
N LYS A 31 -1.74 10.98 -4.01
CA LYS A 31 -1.77 9.77 -4.83
C LYS A 31 -0.95 8.67 -4.20
N ILE A 32 -1.47 7.45 -4.27
CA ILE A 32 -0.82 6.27 -3.69
C ILE A 32 -0.13 5.45 -4.77
N CYS A 33 1.09 4.99 -4.48
CA CYS A 33 1.77 3.96 -5.25
C CYS A 33 1.97 2.73 -4.36
N ILE A 34 1.64 1.55 -4.87
CA ILE A 34 1.81 0.27 -4.19
C ILE A 34 2.84 -0.54 -4.98
N SER A 35 3.88 -1.02 -4.29
CA SER A 35 4.79 -2.02 -4.82
C SER A 35 4.70 -3.30 -4.00
N LEU A 36 4.94 -4.42 -4.68
CA LEU A 36 4.94 -5.76 -4.11
C LEU A 36 6.12 -6.54 -4.68
N GLU A 37 6.88 -7.20 -3.82
CA GLU A 37 7.97 -8.10 -4.18
C GLU A 37 7.68 -9.48 -3.58
N ASP A 38 7.67 -10.53 -4.41
CA ASP A 38 7.72 -11.91 -3.93
C ASP A 38 9.11 -12.18 -3.34
N GLN A 39 9.18 -12.54 -2.05
CA GLN A 39 10.47 -12.72 -1.36
C GLN A 39 11.28 -13.89 -1.91
N LYS A 40 10.63 -14.91 -2.47
CA LYS A 40 11.27 -16.12 -3.00
C LYS A 40 11.69 -15.95 -4.45
N SER A 41 10.75 -15.55 -5.31
CA SER A 41 11.01 -15.45 -6.75
C SER A 41 11.68 -14.14 -7.17
N LYS A 42 11.69 -13.13 -6.29
CA LYS A 42 12.14 -11.75 -6.56
C LYS A 42 11.38 -11.05 -7.69
N LYS A 43 10.24 -11.60 -8.12
CA LYS A 43 9.33 -10.89 -9.02
C LYS A 43 8.75 -9.68 -8.30
N GLN A 44 8.67 -8.57 -9.03
CA GLN A 44 8.19 -7.30 -8.50
C GLN A 44 7.05 -6.78 -9.36
N TRP A 45 6.09 -6.16 -8.69
CA TRP A 45 4.98 -5.44 -9.30
C TRP A 45 4.89 -4.07 -8.66
N ARG A 46 4.53 -3.07 -9.46
CA ARG A 46 4.37 -1.70 -8.98
C ARG A 46 3.24 -1.04 -9.75
N THR A 47 2.38 -0.34 -9.03
CA THR A 47 1.37 0.52 -9.65
C THR A 47 1.98 1.83 -10.14
N GLY A 48 1.21 2.61 -10.89
CA GLY A 48 1.46 4.04 -10.99
C GLY A 48 1.08 4.76 -9.69
N TYR A 49 1.08 6.09 -9.73
CA TYR A 49 0.44 6.92 -8.73
C TYR A 49 -1.07 6.95 -8.99
N LEU A 50 -1.81 6.25 -8.15
CA LEU A 50 -3.26 6.06 -8.23
C LEU A 50 -3.99 7.23 -7.57
N ILE A 51 -5.08 7.67 -8.20
CA ILE A 51 -6.07 8.54 -7.58
C ILE A 51 -7.00 7.71 -6.69
N GLU A 52 -7.73 8.38 -5.81
CA GLU A 52 -8.58 7.76 -4.78
C GLU A 52 -9.55 6.72 -5.35
N GLU A 53 -10.22 7.04 -6.45
CA GLU A 53 -11.23 6.20 -7.08
C GLU A 53 -10.65 4.92 -7.71
N ALA A 54 -9.33 4.86 -7.91
CA ALA A 54 -8.65 3.70 -8.50
C ALA A 54 -8.29 2.63 -7.45
N TYR A 55 -8.27 2.98 -6.16
CA TYR A 55 -7.97 2.03 -5.07
C TYR A 55 -9.04 1.96 -3.99
N LEU A 56 -9.98 2.90 -3.95
CA LEU A 56 -11.15 2.85 -3.06
C LEU A 56 -12.40 2.33 -3.77
N THR A 57 -13.17 1.58 -3.00
CA THR A 57 -14.48 1.02 -3.29
C THR A 57 -15.38 1.35 -2.11
N SER A 58 -16.69 1.15 -2.25
CA SER A 58 -17.61 1.29 -1.11
C SER A 58 -17.26 0.37 0.07
N THR A 59 -16.60 -0.76 -0.18
CA THR A 59 -16.27 -1.76 0.84
C THR A 59 -15.05 -1.40 1.70
N ASN A 60 -14.05 -0.71 1.13
CA ASN A 60 -12.80 -0.38 1.84
C ASN A 60 -12.67 1.11 2.18
N ARG A 61 -13.70 1.92 1.93
CA ARG A 61 -13.72 3.35 2.28
C ARG A 61 -13.98 3.53 3.78
N ILE A 62 -13.07 4.23 4.45
CA ILE A 62 -13.15 4.58 5.87
C ILE A 62 -13.71 6.00 6.01
N ALA A 63 -14.72 6.19 6.87
CA ALA A 63 -15.32 7.49 7.09
C ALA A 63 -14.30 8.50 7.66
N ASN A 64 -14.27 9.70 7.09
CA ASN A 64 -13.33 10.79 7.44
C ASN A 64 -11.84 10.50 7.25
N ALA A 65 -11.48 9.38 6.59
CA ALA A 65 -10.08 9.08 6.29
C ALA A 65 -9.57 9.95 5.14
N VAL A 66 -8.36 10.48 5.29
CA VAL A 66 -7.59 11.12 4.23
C VAL A 66 -6.61 10.13 3.59
N VAL A 67 -6.03 10.46 2.43
CA VAL A 67 -5.16 9.55 1.66
C VAL A 67 -4.00 9.00 2.50
N THR A 68 -3.43 9.80 3.40
CA THR A 68 -2.33 9.37 4.27
C THR A 68 -2.73 8.28 5.27
N ASP A 69 -4.00 8.24 5.69
CA ASP A 69 -4.51 7.23 6.62
C ASP A 69 -4.54 5.83 6.00
N TYR A 70 -4.69 5.75 4.67
CA TYR A 70 -4.63 4.49 3.93
C TYR A 70 -3.19 3.96 3.75
N VAL A 71 -2.18 4.78 4.01
CA VAL A 71 -0.76 4.43 3.88
C VAL A 71 -0.19 4.00 5.23
N SER A 72 -0.60 4.70 6.29
CA SER A 72 -0.13 4.43 7.65
C SER A 72 -1.27 4.64 8.64
N VAL A 73 -1.51 3.63 9.48
CA VAL A 73 -2.37 3.79 10.66
C VAL A 73 -1.56 4.51 11.73
N SER A 74 -1.96 5.74 12.05
CA SER A 74 -1.50 6.42 13.25
C SER A 74 -2.14 5.71 14.44
N CYS A 75 -1.40 4.84 15.15
CA CYS A 75 -1.85 4.42 16.47
C CYS A 75 -1.83 5.66 17.37
N VAL A 76 -3.00 6.05 17.89
CA VAL A 76 -3.14 7.06 18.96
C VAL A 76 -2.96 6.38 20.31
#